data_AF-K0JPF8-F1
#
_entry.id   AF-K0JPF8-F1
#
_cell.length_a   1.000
_cell.length_b   1.000
_cell.length_c   1.000
_cell.angle_alpha   90.00
_cell.angle_beta   90.00
_cell.angle_gamma   90.00
#
_symmetry.space_group_name_H-M   'P 1'
#
loop_
_entity.id
_entity.type
_entity.pdbx_description
1 polymer ?
#
loop_
_entity_poly.entity_id
_entity_poly.type
_entity_poly.pdbx_seq_one_letter_code
_entity_poly.pdbx_strand_id
1 'polypeptide(L)'
;MNGRPERPWAPGPNVPFDYVLASPAGINHLAFDHRTGIWHRLHENGSAEPLHVGQAILLRPSDVDSILTFSMSWCLGAGHGKPRSEELVDELANSIGVLVRHLAERAGVPKA
;
A
#
# COMPACT_ATOMS: atom_id res chain seq x y z
N MET A 1 10.41 -8.06 14.52
CA MET A 1 9.78 -8.92 13.50
C MET A 1 10.87 -9.79 12.89
N ASN A 2 10.90 -11.07 13.25
CA ASN A 2 11.84 -12.03 12.68
C ASN A 2 11.23 -12.61 11.40
N GLY A 3 11.47 -11.95 10.27
CA GLY A 3 11.11 -12.45 8.94
C GLY A 3 12.37 -12.51 8.10
N ARG A 4 12.64 -13.66 7.47
CA ARG A 4 13.70 -13.74 6.45
C ARG A 4 13.48 -12.63 5.42
N PRO A 5 14.54 -11.97 4.93
CA PRO A 5 14.40 -10.99 3.86
C PRO A 5 13.68 -11.62 2.66
N GLU A 6 12.66 -10.93 2.16
CA GLU A 6 11.91 -11.33 0.96
C GLU A 6 12.89 -11.49 -0.22
N ARG A 7 12.72 -12.57 -0.99
CA ARG A 7 13.53 -12.81 -2.19
C ARG A 7 12.91 -12.08 -3.38
N PRO A 8 13.70 -11.49 -4.28
CA PRO A 8 13.16 -10.93 -5.51
C PRO A 8 12.37 -11.96 -6.32
N TRP A 9 11.14 -11.63 -6.68
CA TRP A 9 10.23 -12.44 -7.48
C TRP A 9 9.32 -11.51 -8.32
N ALA A 10 8.42 -12.07 -9.13
CA ALA A 10 7.41 -11.29 -9.85
C ALA A 10 6.07 -12.01 -9.80
N PRO A 11 4.96 -11.29 -9.53
CA PRO A 11 3.63 -11.88 -9.58
C PRO A 11 3.32 -12.41 -10.98
N GLY A 12 2.78 -13.62 -11.02
CA GLY A 12 2.27 -14.21 -12.27
C GLY A 12 1.02 -13.47 -12.77
N PRO A 13 0.61 -13.73 -14.03
CA PRO A 13 -0.52 -13.04 -14.65
C PRO A 13 -1.88 -13.33 -14.01
N ASN A 14 -1.97 -14.35 -13.15
CA ASN A 14 -3.23 -14.85 -12.58
C ASN A 14 -3.48 -14.39 -11.14
N VAL A 15 -2.86 -13.29 -10.71
CA VAL A 15 -3.13 -12.70 -9.39
C VAL A 15 -4.58 -12.21 -9.33
N PRO A 16 -5.33 -12.49 -8.24
CA PRO A 16 -6.78 -12.22 -8.18
C PRO A 16 -7.09 -10.76 -7.82
N PHE A 17 -6.29 -9.81 -8.30
CA PHE A 17 -6.41 -8.39 -7.98
C PHE A 17 -6.43 -7.56 -9.27
N ASP A 18 -7.36 -6.61 -9.33
CA ASP A 18 -7.52 -5.73 -10.49
C ASP A 18 -6.34 -4.76 -10.66
N TYR A 19 -5.74 -4.36 -9.54
CA TYR A 19 -4.61 -3.42 -9.52
C TYR A 19 -3.44 -4.03 -8.78
N VAL A 20 -2.31 -4.11 -9.47
CA VAL A 20 -1.04 -4.60 -8.92
C VAL A 20 0.04 -3.58 -9.21
N LEU A 21 0.66 -3.11 -8.15
CA LEU A 21 1.91 -2.37 -8.22
C LEU A 21 3.03 -3.41 -8.17
N ALA A 22 3.59 -3.73 -9.33
CA ALA A 22 4.80 -4.54 -9.41
C ALA A 22 6.03 -3.70 -9.04
N SER A 23 6.91 -4.25 -8.21
CA SER A 23 8.13 -3.57 -7.79
C SER A 23 9.27 -3.95 -8.73
N PRO A 24 10.02 -2.98 -9.30
CA PRO A 24 11.19 -3.29 -10.12
C PRO A 24 12.28 -4.07 -9.36
N ALA A 25 12.33 -3.93 -8.03
CA ALA A 25 13.26 -4.67 -7.18
C ALA A 25 12.82 -6.12 -6.91
N GLY A 26 11.64 -6.53 -7.37
CA GLY A 26 11.07 -7.86 -7.15
C GLY A 26 10.60 -8.14 -5.72
N ILE A 27 10.51 -7.12 -4.87
CA ILE A 27 10.08 -7.25 -3.47
C ILE A 27 9.07 -6.17 -3.12
N ASN A 28 8.27 -6.39 -2.06
CA ASN A 28 7.21 -5.47 -1.64
C ASN A 28 6.18 -5.20 -2.75
N HIS A 29 5.80 -6.23 -3.52
CA HIS A 29 4.70 -6.11 -4.46
C HIS A 29 3.42 -5.77 -3.71
N LEU A 30 2.64 -4.82 -4.23
CA LEU A 30 1.38 -4.42 -3.62
C LEU A 30 0.23 -4.70 -4.58
N ALA A 31 -0.94 -5.01 -4.02
CA ALA A 31 -2.18 -5.09 -4.76
C ALA A 31 -3.28 -4.33 -4.04
N PHE A 32 -4.22 -3.77 -4.79
CA PHE A 32 -5.41 -3.16 -4.23
C PHE A 32 -6.62 -4.01 -4.58
N ASP A 33 -7.28 -4.56 -3.57
CA ASP A 33 -8.50 -5.33 -3.74
C ASP A 33 -9.68 -4.36 -3.92
N HIS A 34 -10.11 -4.19 -5.17
CA HIS A 34 -11.20 -3.30 -5.52
C HIS A 34 -12.56 -3.77 -4.96
N ARG A 35 -12.70 -5.03 -4.55
CA ARG A 35 -13.93 -5.54 -3.94
C ARG A 35 -14.06 -5.06 -2.50
N THR A 36 -12.95 -5.03 -1.77
CA THR A 36 -12.90 -4.77 -0.33
C THR A 36 -12.33 -3.40 0.03
N GLY A 37 -11.61 -2.72 -0.87
CA GLY A 37 -10.92 -1.46 -0.56
C GLY A 37 -9.71 -1.65 0.35
N ILE A 38 -9.06 -2.81 0.28
CA ILE A 38 -7.92 -3.19 1.13
C ILE A 38 -6.66 -3.30 0.27
N TRP A 39 -5.56 -2.74 0.77
CA TRP A 39 -4.23 -2.96 0.22
C TRP A 39 -3.67 -4.28 0.71
N HIS A 40 -2.98 -5.00 -0.17
CA HIS A 40 -2.29 -6.24 0.17
C HIS A 40 -0.81 -6.16 -0.20
N ARG A 41 0.06 -6.69 0.65
CA ARG A 41 1.41 -7.12 0.26
C ARG A 41 1.30 -8.50 -0.36
N LEU A 42 1.83 -8.65 -1.56
CA LEU A 42 1.95 -9.95 -2.20
C LEU A 42 3.30 -10.58 -1.85
N HIS A 43 3.31 -11.89 -1.64
CA HIS A 43 4.49 -12.69 -1.36
C HIS A 43 4.72 -13.75 -2.44
N GLU A 44 5.96 -14.23 -2.59
CA GLU A 44 6.39 -15.21 -3.60
C GLU A 44 5.55 -16.49 -3.62
N ASN A 45 5.11 -16.94 -2.45
CA ASN A 45 4.29 -18.14 -2.29
C ASN A 45 2.81 -17.92 -2.67
N GLY A 46 2.47 -16.76 -3.24
CA GLY A 46 1.12 -16.39 -3.61
C GLY A 46 0.24 -15.93 -2.45
N SER A 47 0.76 -15.84 -1.22
CA SER A 47 -0.01 -15.28 -0.12
C SER A 47 -0.16 -13.76 -0.27
N ALA A 48 -1.30 -13.26 0.19
CA ALA A 48 -1.60 -11.85 0.25
C ALA A 48 -1.84 -11.45 1.71
N GLU A 49 -1.07 -10.49 2.19
CA GLU A 49 -1.17 -9.97 3.56
C GLU A 49 -1.88 -8.62 3.53
N PRO A 50 -3.02 -8.43 4.22
CA PRO A 50 -3.71 -7.14 4.24
C PRO A 50 -2.86 -6.10 4.95
N LEU A 51 -2.91 -4.87 4.43
CA LEU A 51 -2.16 -3.72 4.90
C LEU A 51 -3.10 -2.57 5.20
N HIS A 52 -2.76 -1.84 6.26
CA HIS A 52 -3.20 -0.45 6.41
C HIS A 52 -2.52 0.40 5.32
N VAL A 53 -3.21 1.40 4.74
CA VAL A 53 -2.67 2.14 3.58
C VAL A 53 -1.33 2.85 3.89
N GLY A 54 -1.14 3.33 5.13
CA GLY A 54 0.15 3.87 5.57
C GLY A 54 1.32 2.88 5.50
N GLN A 55 1.06 1.58 5.70
CA GLN A 55 2.09 0.54 5.54
C GLN A 55 2.41 0.33 4.06
N ALA A 56 1.40 0.36 3.18
CA ALA A 56 1.61 0.32 1.73
C ALA A 56 2.50 1.50 1.26
N ILE A 57 2.22 2.71 1.77
CA ILE A 57 3.03 3.92 1.48
C ILE A 57 4.47 3.76 1.99
N LEU A 58 4.67 3.25 3.22
CA LEU A 58 6.01 3.04 3.77
C LEU A 58 6.81 1.97 3.03
N LEU A 59 6.15 0.90 2.56
CA LEU A 59 6.78 -0.14 1.76
C LEU A 59 7.17 0.37 0.37
N ARG A 60 6.39 1.29 -0.19
CA ARG A 60 6.56 1.83 -1.54
C ARG A 60 6.34 3.34 -1.62
N PRO A 61 7.23 4.14 -1.03
CA PRO A 61 7.08 5.60 -1.03
C PRO A 61 7.15 6.19 -2.44
N SER A 62 7.84 5.52 -3.37
CA SER A 62 7.90 5.90 -4.80
C SER A 62 6.55 5.83 -5.50
N ASP A 63 5.62 5.01 -5.00
CA ASP A 63 4.32 4.75 -5.63
C ASP A 63 3.17 5.43 -4.86
N VAL A 64 3.50 6.39 -3.98
CA VAL A 64 2.52 7.09 -3.15
C VAL A 64 1.40 7.71 -3.99
N ASP A 65 1.72 8.29 -5.14
CA ASP A 65 0.73 8.89 -6.03
C ASP A 65 -0.29 7.86 -6.56
N SER A 66 0.18 6.69 -6.99
CA SER A 66 -0.69 5.58 -7.42
C SER A 66 -1.51 5.03 -6.25
N ILE A 67 -0.91 4.91 -5.06
CA ILE A 67 -1.61 4.44 -3.85
C ILE A 67 -2.75 5.40 -3.49
N LEU A 68 -2.48 6.71 -3.48
CA LEU A 68 -3.47 7.75 -3.23
C LEU A 68 -4.58 7.72 -4.30
N THR A 69 -4.20 7.65 -5.57
CA THR A 69 -5.11 7.70 -6.70
C THR A 69 -6.08 6.52 -6.70
N PHE A 70 -5.58 5.29 -6.54
CA PHE A 70 -6.46 4.11 -6.51
C PHE A 70 -7.37 4.11 -5.29
N SER A 71 -6.84 4.48 -4.12
CA SER A 71 -7.63 4.54 -2.89
C SER A 71 -8.76 5.58 -3.00
N MET A 72 -8.46 6.80 -3.45
CA MET A 72 -9.48 7.85 -3.58
C MET A 72 -10.47 7.56 -4.71
N SER A 73 -10.00 7.02 -5.84
CA SER A 73 -10.89 6.62 -6.94
C SER A 73 -11.87 5.54 -6.48
N TRP A 74 -11.42 4.60 -5.65
CA TRP A 74 -12.29 3.60 -5.06
C TRP A 74 -13.30 4.23 -4.09
N CYS A 75 -12.87 5.08 -3.15
CA CYS A 75 -13.75 5.76 -2.20
C CYS A 75 -14.88 6.54 -2.91
N LEU A 76 -14.54 7.25 -4.00
CA LEU A 76 -15.50 8.03 -4.79
C LEU A 76 -16.38 7.17 -5.71
N GLY A 77 -15.95 5.95 -6.02
CA GLY A 77 -16.66 5.00 -6.87
C GLY A 77 -17.25 3.84 -6.09
N ALA A 78 -16.64 2.66 -6.23
CA ALA A 78 -17.16 1.41 -5.66
C ALA A 78 -17.24 1.38 -4.13
N GLY A 79 -16.52 2.27 -3.45
CA GLY A 79 -16.52 2.48 -2.00
C GLY A 79 -17.61 3.42 -1.50
N HIS A 80 -18.30 4.16 -2.38
CA HIS A 80 -19.23 5.21 -1.95
C HIS A 80 -20.34 4.67 -1.04
N GLY A 81 -20.52 5.31 0.12
CA GLY A 81 -21.51 4.90 1.13
C GLY A 81 -21.14 3.64 1.92
N LYS A 82 -19.94 3.08 1.73
CA LYS A 82 -19.46 1.94 2.52
C LYS A 82 -18.62 2.43 3.72
N PRO A 83 -18.77 1.84 4.93
CA PRO A 83 -17.97 2.20 6.10
C PRO A 83 -16.45 2.16 5.83
N ARG A 84 -16.02 1.16 5.04
CA ARG A 84 -14.61 1.01 4.66
C ARG A 84 -14.04 2.21 3.89
N SER A 85 -14.88 2.95 3.15
CA SER A 85 -14.42 4.17 2.47
C SER A 85 -14.09 5.29 3.45
N GLU A 86 -14.86 5.43 4.53
CA GLU A 86 -14.58 6.42 5.58
C GLU A 86 -13.29 6.05 6.31
N GLU A 87 -13.16 4.78 6.70
CA GLU A 87 -11.92 4.26 7.29
C GLU A 87 -10.72 4.51 6.40
N LEU A 88 -10.79 4.16 5.10
CA LEU A 88 -9.69 4.35 4.18
C LEU A 88 -9.31 5.83 4.02
N VAL A 89 -10.28 6.75 4.03
CA VAL A 89 -10.01 8.20 4.02
C VAL A 89 -9.28 8.63 5.29
N ASP A 90 -9.71 8.16 6.46
CA ASP A 90 -9.06 8.45 7.74
C ASP A 90 -7.64 7.87 7.80
N GLU A 91 -7.46 6.63 7.34
CA GLU A 91 -6.16 5.98 7.24
C GLU A 91 -5.21 6.79 6.36
N LEU A 92 -5.69 7.26 5.20
CA LEU A 92 -4.93 8.10 4.26
C LEU A 92 -4.52 9.44 4.91
N ALA A 93 -5.45 10.12 5.55
CA ALA A 93 -5.20 11.38 6.25
C ALA A 93 -4.12 11.21 7.34
N ASN A 94 -4.23 10.14 8.13
CA ASN A 94 -3.26 9.82 9.18
C ASN A 94 -1.88 9.42 8.62
N SER A 95 -1.85 8.80 7.43
CA SER A 95 -0.62 8.31 6.81
C SER A 95 0.28 9.42 6.27
N ILE A 96 -0.27 10.59 5.93
CA ILE A 96 0.50 11.78 5.52
C ILE A 96 1.49 12.18 6.63
N GLY A 97 1.06 12.15 7.88
CA GLY A 97 1.92 12.45 9.03
C GLY A 97 3.02 11.41 9.27
N VAL A 98 2.79 10.16 8.87
CA VAL A 98 3.80 9.09 8.93
C VAL A 98 4.82 9.24 7.81
N LEU A 99 4.36 9.54 6.59
CA LEU A 99 5.22 9.77 5.42
C LEU A 99 6.15 10.98 5.62
N VAL A 100 5.62 12.11 6.09
CA VAL A 100 6.43 13.31 6.38
C VAL A 100 7.52 13.01 7.40
N ARG A 101 7.19 12.29 8.48
CA ARG A 101 8.17 11.88 9.50
C ARG A 101 9.24 10.95 8.91
N HIS A 102 8.83 9.94 8.14
CA HIS A 102 9.76 9.01 7.50
C HIS A 102 10.74 9.72 6.54
N LEU A 103 10.24 10.66 5.74
CA LEU A 103 11.07 11.45 4.83
C LEU A 103 12.00 12.42 5.59
N ALA A 104 11.51 13.06 6.66
CA ALA A 104 12.33 13.92 7.51
C ALA A 104 13.48 13.15 8.18
N GLU A 105 13.21 11.96 8.70
CA GLU A 105 14.22 11.05 9.26
C GLU A 105 15.26 10.65 8.21
N ARG A 106 14.84 10.34 6.97
CA ARG A 106 15.77 10.01 5.88
C ARG A 106 16.57 11.20 5.36
N ALA A 107 16.04 12.41 5.47
CA ALA A 107 16.72 13.65 5.11
C ALA A 107 17.68 14.16 6.20
N GLY A 108 17.75 13.50 7.36
CA GLY A 108 18.60 13.91 8.48
C GLY A 108 18.09 15.15 9.23
N VAL A 109 16.81 15.49 9.10
CA VAL A 109 16.21 16.61 9.82
C VAL A 109 15.98 16.17 11.28
N PRO A 110 16.54 16.87 12.30
CA PRO A 110 16.36 16.50 13.70
C PRO A 110 14.87 16.55 14.09
N LYS A 111 14.45 15.63 14.97
CA LYS A 111 13.13 15.70 15.60
C LYS A 111 13.04 17.01 16.40
N ALA A 112 12.07 17.85 16.05
CA ALA A 112 11.70 19.02 16.85
C ALA A 112 11.05 18.58 18.18
#